data_AF-A0A6V8NJY6-F1
#
_entry.id   AF-A0A6V8NJY6-F1
#
_cell.length_a   1.000
_cell.length_b   1.000
_cell.length_c   1.000
_cell.angle_alpha   90.00
_cell.angle_beta   90.00
_cell.angle_gamma   90.00
#
_symmetry.space_group_name_H-M   'P 1'
#
loop_
_entity.id
_entity.type
_entity.pdbx_description
1 polymer ?
#
loop_
_entity_poly.entity_id
_entity_poly.type
_entity_poly.pdbx_seq_one_letter_code
_entity_poly.pdbx_strand_id
1 'polypeptide(L)'
;KEALEQENQQMLAYEQAIKALRHEIDALTSKVSRLDVERTEHRLKIENLTENIRQNYGTEIDLLETEPLLPEDEERLTELKEKIQELGTVNLGTLEEYEELTTRYEFLSKQQDDLSRSIAELEEAITKINSTTRKKLREAFEALKVKFSEVFITLFGGGRAELILTDENNILETGIDIIAQPPGKKLQNITLLSSGEKALTALSILFAGFLIKPTPLCILDARSSFVFDSSSLRCS
;
A
#
# COMPACT_ATOMS: atom_id res chain seq x y z
N LYS A 1 17.22 -56.20 107.45
CA LYS A 1 15.86 -55.81 107.03
C LYS A 1 15.77 -54.29 106.87
N GLU A 2 16.14 -53.51 107.89
CA GLU A 2 16.16 -52.03 107.82
C GLU A 2 17.07 -51.45 106.71
N ALA A 3 18.27 -52.00 106.50
CA ALA A 3 19.15 -51.56 105.40
C ALA A 3 18.55 -51.80 103.99
N LEU A 4 17.81 -52.88 103.81
CA LEU A 4 17.15 -53.23 102.54
C LEU A 4 15.94 -52.30 102.28
N GLU A 5 15.24 -51.87 103.34
CA GLU A 5 14.15 -50.90 103.25
C GLU A 5 14.66 -49.49 102.92
N GLN A 6 15.79 -49.07 103.50
CA GLN A 6 16.44 -47.80 103.13
C GLN A 6 16.91 -47.79 101.67
N GLU A 7 17.50 -48.89 101.20
CA GLU A 7 17.98 -49.02 99.82
C GLU A 7 16.80 -49.00 98.83
N ASN A 8 15.67 -49.66 99.16
CA ASN A 8 14.44 -49.58 98.38
C ASN A 8 13.82 -48.17 98.35
N GLN A 9 13.84 -47.44 99.46
CA GLN A 9 13.37 -46.05 99.51
C GLN A 9 14.24 -45.12 98.65
N GLN A 10 15.57 -45.33 98.67
CA GLN A 10 16.49 -44.60 97.79
C GLN A 10 16.24 -44.93 96.32
N MET A 11 16.02 -46.20 95.99
CA MET A 11 15.68 -46.64 94.62
C MET A 11 14.41 -45.96 94.11
N LEU A 12 13.36 -45.89 94.94
CA LEU A 12 12.11 -45.19 94.63
C LEU A 12 12.30 -43.68 94.43
N ALA A 13 13.14 -43.03 95.25
CA ALA A 13 13.47 -41.62 95.10
C ALA A 13 14.24 -41.35 93.80
N TYR A 14 15.19 -42.21 93.44
CA TYR A 14 15.91 -42.14 92.17
C TYR A 14 14.97 -42.37 90.96
N GLU A 15 14.03 -43.31 91.04
CA GLU A 15 13.02 -43.50 89.99
C GLU A 15 12.13 -42.27 89.80
N GLN A 16 11.71 -41.62 90.90
CA GLN A 16 10.94 -40.37 90.83
C GLN A 16 11.76 -39.22 90.25
N ALA A 17 13.04 -39.09 90.62
CA ALA A 17 13.94 -38.09 90.07
C ALA A 17 14.18 -38.30 88.56
N ILE A 18 14.37 -39.55 88.12
CA ILE A 18 14.50 -39.91 86.70
C ILE A 18 13.22 -39.57 85.92
N LYS A 19 12.03 -39.81 86.49
CA LYS A 19 10.76 -39.41 85.86
C LYS A 19 10.63 -37.90 85.73
N ALA A 20 11.00 -37.14 86.76
CA ALA A 20 10.98 -35.67 86.73
C ALA A 20 11.95 -35.12 85.67
N LEU A 21 13.20 -35.62 85.64
CA LEU A 21 14.20 -35.25 84.64
C LEU A 21 13.75 -35.61 83.21
N ARG A 22 13.08 -36.75 83.01
CA ARG A 22 12.51 -37.11 81.70
C ARG A 22 11.42 -36.13 81.26
N HIS A 23 10.51 -35.74 82.16
CA HIS A 23 9.52 -34.71 81.85
C HIS A 23 10.14 -33.35 81.52
N GLU A 24 11.21 -32.97 82.22
CA GLU A 24 11.94 -31.73 81.94
C GLU A 24 12.66 -31.78 80.59
N ILE A 25 13.27 -32.93 80.24
CA ILE A 25 13.85 -33.18 78.92
C ILE A 25 12.78 -33.09 77.83
N ASP A 26 11.61 -33.70 78.01
CA ASP A 26 10.52 -33.65 77.03
C ASP A 26 10.01 -32.21 76.84
N ALA A 27 9.87 -31.45 77.94
CA ALA A 27 9.47 -30.05 77.90
C ALA A 27 10.51 -29.18 77.17
N LEU A 28 11.80 -29.34 77.47
CA LEU A 28 12.87 -28.63 76.78
C LEU A 28 12.95 -29.01 75.30
N THR A 29 12.78 -30.29 74.97
CA THR A 29 12.77 -30.79 73.58
C THR A 29 11.62 -30.16 72.79
N SER A 30 10.43 -30.03 73.39
CA SER A 30 9.29 -29.35 72.77
C SER A 30 9.52 -27.84 72.57
N LYS A 31 10.27 -27.20 73.46
CA LYS A 31 10.62 -25.78 73.34
C LYS A 31 11.65 -25.55 72.23
N VAL A 32 12.63 -26.44 72.10
CA VAL A 32 13.62 -26.40 71.03
C VAL A 32 12.93 -26.60 69.68
N SER A 33 12.05 -27.59 69.54
CA SER A 33 11.36 -27.83 68.28
C SER A 33 10.48 -26.64 67.87
N ARG A 34 9.81 -25.97 68.82
CA ARG A 34 9.07 -24.75 68.55
C ARG A 34 9.97 -23.60 68.06
N LEU A 35 11.11 -23.37 68.74
CA LEU A 35 12.05 -22.33 68.35
C LEU A 35 12.67 -22.59 66.97
N ASP A 36 12.91 -23.87 66.61
CA ASP A 36 13.38 -24.23 65.28
C ASP A 36 12.34 -23.94 64.20
N VAL A 37 11.05 -24.20 64.48
CA VAL A 37 9.96 -23.79 63.57
C VAL A 37 9.93 -22.27 63.41
N GLU A 38 9.95 -21.50 64.51
CA GLU A 38 9.96 -20.03 64.44
C GLU A 38 11.18 -19.51 63.67
N ARG A 39 12.38 -20.08 63.91
CA ARG A 39 13.60 -19.72 63.18
C ARG A 39 13.49 -20.01 61.69
N THR A 40 12.93 -21.16 61.31
CA THR A 40 12.76 -21.52 59.89
C THR A 40 11.74 -20.61 59.20
N GLU A 41 10.64 -20.24 59.87
CA GLU A 41 9.69 -19.25 59.35
C GLU A 41 10.35 -17.88 59.13
N HIS A 42 11.12 -17.39 60.09
CA HIS A 42 11.84 -16.12 59.94
C HIS A 42 12.86 -16.17 58.81
N ARG A 43 13.59 -17.28 58.65
CA ARG A 43 14.53 -17.46 57.55
C ARG A 43 13.82 -17.40 56.19
N LEU A 44 12.70 -18.10 56.04
CA LEU A 44 11.92 -18.10 54.79
C LEU A 44 11.36 -16.71 54.49
N LYS A 45 10.91 -15.96 55.51
CA LYS A 45 10.46 -14.58 55.32
C LYS A 45 11.58 -13.67 54.81
N ILE A 46 12.77 -13.78 55.39
CA ILE A 46 13.94 -13.01 54.93
C ILE A 46 14.27 -13.36 53.49
N GLU A 47 14.36 -14.65 53.16
CA GLU A 47 14.66 -15.10 51.79
C GLU A 47 13.63 -14.61 50.77
N ASN A 48 12.34 -14.67 51.12
CA ASN A 48 11.27 -14.16 50.27
C ASN A 48 11.33 -12.65 50.08
N LEU A 49 11.66 -11.89 51.13
CA LEU A 49 11.84 -10.43 51.05
C LEU A 49 13.06 -10.07 50.19
N THR A 50 14.18 -10.76 50.37
CA THR A 50 15.39 -10.57 49.55
C THR A 50 15.10 -10.84 48.09
N GLU A 51 14.42 -11.94 47.78
CA GLU A 51 14.09 -12.30 46.40
C GLU A 51 13.10 -11.29 45.79
N ASN A 52 12.09 -10.84 46.55
CA ASN A 52 11.17 -9.79 46.09
C ASN A 52 11.88 -8.47 45.78
N ILE A 53 12.83 -8.06 46.61
CA ILE A 53 13.56 -6.80 46.39
C ILE A 53 14.44 -6.92 45.15
N ARG A 54 15.11 -8.06 44.97
CA ARG A 54 15.93 -8.33 43.80
C ARG A 54 15.12 -8.35 42.51
N GLN A 55 13.96 -9.00 42.51
CA GLN A 55 13.12 -9.10 41.32
C GLN A 55 12.46 -7.76 40.94
N ASN A 56 11.96 -7.02 41.92
CA ASN A 56 11.21 -5.79 41.66
C ASN A 56 12.10 -4.56 41.47
N TYR A 57 13.29 -4.54 42.09
CA TYR A 57 14.15 -3.35 42.14
C TYR A 57 15.61 -3.61 41.70
N GLY A 58 15.95 -4.84 41.29
CA GLY A 58 17.26 -5.17 40.72
C GLY A 58 18.45 -5.00 41.69
N THR A 59 18.21 -4.91 43.00
CA THR A 59 19.21 -4.58 44.03
C THR A 59 19.21 -5.63 45.15
N GLU A 60 20.36 -5.83 45.81
CA GLU A 60 20.49 -6.71 46.99
C GLU A 60 20.30 -5.92 48.30
N ILE A 61 19.64 -6.53 49.30
CA ILE A 61 19.31 -5.90 50.59
C ILE A 61 20.56 -5.36 51.31
N ASP A 62 21.69 -6.08 51.23
CA ASP A 62 22.93 -5.74 51.94
C ASP A 62 23.61 -4.46 51.41
N LEU A 63 23.19 -3.97 50.24
CA LEU A 63 23.72 -2.77 49.59
C LEU A 63 22.83 -1.53 49.81
N LEU A 64 21.71 -1.67 50.51
CA LEU A 64 20.79 -0.57 50.78
C LEU A 64 21.20 0.19 52.04
N GLU A 65 21.67 1.41 51.87
CA GLU A 65 21.72 2.38 52.98
C GLU A 65 20.28 2.74 53.36
N THR A 66 19.88 2.36 54.56
CA THR A 66 18.52 2.60 55.06
C THR A 66 18.49 3.91 55.85
N GLU A 67 17.89 4.93 55.26
CA GLU A 67 17.51 6.14 55.99
C GLU A 67 16.18 5.90 56.72
N PRO A 68 15.98 6.51 57.91
CA PRO A 68 14.72 6.42 58.62
C PRO A 68 13.60 7.05 57.79
N LEU A 69 12.57 6.27 57.47
CA LEU A 69 11.39 6.71 56.72
C LEU A 69 10.73 7.90 57.42
N LEU A 70 10.62 9.03 56.71
CA LEU A 70 9.81 10.17 57.15
C LEU A 70 8.35 9.93 56.72
N PRO A 71 7.36 10.46 57.46
CA PRO A 71 5.95 10.37 57.05
C PRO A 71 5.69 10.94 55.65
N GLU A 72 6.47 11.94 55.23
CA GLU A 72 6.41 12.57 53.91
C GLU A 72 6.84 11.61 52.78
N ASP A 73 7.67 10.61 53.07
CA ASP A 73 8.13 9.63 52.09
C ASP A 73 7.00 8.63 51.73
N GLU A 74 6.14 8.28 52.68
CA GLU A 74 4.98 7.41 52.42
C GLU A 74 3.94 8.08 51.53
N GLU A 75 3.65 9.36 51.77
CA GLU A 75 2.78 10.18 50.91
C GLU A 75 3.37 10.30 49.50
N ARG A 76 4.68 10.52 49.40
CA ARG A 76 5.36 10.61 48.11
C ARG A 76 5.35 9.28 47.35
N LEU A 77 5.53 8.17 48.05
CA LEU A 77 5.53 6.83 47.46
C LEU A 77 4.13 6.43 46.96
N THR A 78 3.08 6.80 47.68
CA THR A 78 1.69 6.61 47.25
C THR A 78 1.36 7.45 46.01
N GLU A 79 1.72 8.74 45.99
CA GLU A 79 1.56 9.59 44.81
C GLU A 79 2.30 9.03 43.58
N LEU A 80 3.54 8.55 43.75
CA LEU A 80 4.33 7.99 42.65
C LEU A 80 3.69 6.70 42.11
N LYS A 81 3.15 5.85 42.98
CA LYS A 81 2.44 4.64 42.57
C LYS A 81 1.18 4.96 41.77
N GLU A 82 0.41 5.96 42.21
CA GLU A 82 -0.78 6.42 41.47
C GLU A 82 -0.39 6.97 40.09
N LYS A 83 0.64 7.82 40.01
CA LYS A 83 1.17 8.35 38.73
C LYS A 83 1.64 7.24 37.79
N ILE A 84 2.29 6.19 38.32
CA ILE A 84 2.70 5.02 37.53
C ILE A 84 1.47 4.23 37.04
N GLN A 85 0.42 4.13 37.86
CA GLN A 85 -0.83 3.47 37.49
C GLN A 85 -1.61 4.26 36.42
N GLU A 86 -1.61 5.59 36.50
CA GLU A 86 -2.22 6.49 35.51
C GLU A 86 -1.54 6.41 34.14
N LEU A 87 -0.23 6.15 34.09
CA LEU A 87 0.49 5.91 32.84
C LEU A 87 0.02 4.66 32.09
N GLY A 88 -0.77 3.80 32.75
CA GLY A 88 -1.32 2.59 32.19
C GLY A 88 -0.29 1.45 32.08
N THR A 89 -0.77 0.24 31.81
CA THR A 89 0.11 -0.90 31.58
C THR A 89 0.96 -0.63 30.34
N VAL A 90 2.29 -0.64 30.48
CA VAL A 90 3.21 -0.70 29.33
C VAL A 90 2.80 -1.94 28.53
N ASN A 91 2.12 -1.73 27.41
CA ASN A 91 1.59 -2.82 26.61
C ASN A 91 2.78 -3.50 25.96
N LEU A 92 3.23 -4.63 26.50
CA LEU A 92 4.47 -5.32 26.10
C LEU A 92 4.49 -5.72 24.61
N GLY A 93 3.33 -5.73 23.93
CA GLY A 93 3.22 -5.94 22.48
C GLY A 93 3.38 -4.68 21.62
N THR A 94 3.55 -3.49 22.21
CA THR A 94 3.64 -2.22 21.46
C THR A 94 4.85 -2.16 20.53
N LEU A 95 5.95 -2.82 20.86
CA LEU A 95 7.12 -2.87 19.99
C LEU A 95 6.85 -3.74 18.75
N GLU A 96 6.27 -4.93 18.94
CA GLU A 96 5.91 -5.84 17.85
C GLU A 96 4.84 -5.23 16.93
N GLU A 97 3.78 -4.64 17.51
CA GLU A 97 2.75 -3.92 16.75
C GLU A 97 3.31 -2.75 15.93
N TYR A 98 4.27 -2.01 16.49
CA TYR A 98 4.95 -0.92 15.79
C TYR A 98 5.80 -1.44 14.62
N GLU A 99 6.55 -2.52 14.82
CA GLU A 99 7.37 -3.13 13.76
C GLU A 99 6.50 -3.68 12.62
N GLU A 100 5.39 -4.35 12.93
CA GLU A 100 4.43 -4.84 11.95
C GLU A 100 3.79 -3.68 11.16
N LEU A 101 3.36 -2.63 11.85
CA LEU A 101 2.74 -1.46 11.23
C LEU A 101 3.75 -0.73 10.33
N THR A 102 4.99 -0.58 10.79
CA THR A 102 6.07 0.05 10.02
C THR A 102 6.36 -0.75 8.76
N THR A 103 6.48 -2.08 8.87
CA THR A 103 6.71 -2.98 7.73
C THR A 103 5.58 -2.85 6.70
N ARG A 104 4.33 -2.83 7.17
CA ARG A 104 3.16 -2.65 6.29
C ARG A 104 3.14 -1.28 5.64
N TYR A 105 3.48 -0.23 6.38
CA TYR A 105 3.57 1.13 5.87
C TYR A 105 4.62 1.25 4.77
N GLU A 106 5.84 0.73 4.99
CA GLU A 106 6.91 0.75 4.00
C GLU A 106 6.54 -0.01 2.73
N PHE A 107 5.88 -1.16 2.88
CA PHE A 107 5.40 -1.94 1.73
C PHE A 107 4.38 -1.15 0.90
N LEU A 108 3.37 -0.57 1.55
CA LEU A 108 2.33 0.21 0.87
C LEU A 108 2.90 1.50 0.25
N SER A 109 3.85 2.17 0.90
CA SER A 109 4.53 3.36 0.36
C SER A 109 5.31 3.01 -0.90
N LYS A 110 6.05 1.90 -0.92
CA LYS A 110 6.75 1.42 -2.12
C LYS A 110 5.79 1.13 -3.27
N GLN A 111 4.66 0.46 -2.98
CA GLN A 111 3.64 0.20 -4.00
C GLN A 111 3.02 1.49 -4.55
N GLN A 112 2.77 2.48 -3.69
CA GLN A 112 2.27 3.78 -4.11
C GLN A 112 3.26 4.49 -5.05
N ASP A 113 4.55 4.50 -4.69
CA ASP A 113 5.60 5.13 -5.48
C ASP A 113 5.80 4.45 -6.84
N ASP A 114 5.73 3.12 -6.89
CA ASP A 114 5.81 2.35 -8.13
C ASP A 114 4.59 2.60 -9.03
N LEU A 115 3.39 2.69 -8.45
CA LEU A 115 2.17 3.02 -9.19
C LEU A 115 2.23 4.44 -9.75
N SER A 116 2.67 5.41 -8.94
CA SER A 116 2.82 6.80 -9.36
C SER A 116 3.82 6.94 -10.51
N ARG A 117 4.93 6.20 -10.46
CA ARG A 117 5.91 6.15 -11.56
C ARG A 117 5.32 5.54 -12.82
N SER A 118 4.60 4.42 -12.68
CA SER A 118 3.94 3.76 -13.81
C SER A 118 2.92 4.67 -14.52
N ILE A 119 2.16 5.46 -13.75
CA ILE A 119 1.23 6.45 -14.31
C ILE A 119 1.98 7.50 -15.12
N ALA A 120 3.06 8.08 -14.57
CA ALA A 120 3.86 9.08 -15.25
C ALA A 120 4.47 8.55 -16.56
N GLU A 121 4.99 7.32 -16.55
CA GLU A 121 5.52 6.66 -17.74
C GLU A 121 4.45 6.44 -18.82
N LEU A 122 3.23 6.04 -18.42
CA LEU A 122 2.12 5.86 -19.34
C LEU A 122 1.67 7.20 -19.95
N GLU A 123 1.61 8.27 -19.16
CA GLU A 123 1.29 9.61 -19.66
C GLU A 123 2.35 10.11 -20.65
N GLU A 124 3.64 9.89 -20.37
CA GLU A 124 4.71 10.20 -21.31
C GLU A 124 4.58 9.40 -22.61
N ALA A 125 4.28 8.10 -22.51
CA ALA A 125 4.06 7.27 -23.68
C ALA A 125 2.88 7.78 -24.53
N ILE A 126 1.76 8.15 -23.90
CA ILE A 126 0.59 8.71 -24.57
C ILE A 126 0.94 10.01 -25.28
N THR A 127 1.63 10.94 -24.62
CA THR A 127 2.02 12.21 -25.23
C THR A 127 2.94 12.02 -26.43
N LYS A 128 3.89 11.09 -26.33
CA LYS A 128 4.79 10.73 -27.44
C LYS A 128 4.05 10.09 -28.62
N ILE A 129 3.11 9.19 -28.34
CA ILE A 129 2.24 8.58 -29.37
C ILE A 129 1.42 9.67 -30.05
N ASN A 130 0.76 10.53 -29.29
CA ASN A 130 -0.07 11.60 -29.82
C ASN A 130 0.73 12.57 -30.70
N SER A 131 1.93 12.95 -30.28
CA SER A 131 2.82 13.81 -31.07
C SER A 131 3.22 13.14 -32.39
N THR A 132 3.61 11.86 -32.34
CA THR A 132 4.02 11.10 -33.53
C THR A 132 2.84 10.89 -34.49
N THR A 133 1.66 10.55 -33.96
CA THR A 133 0.43 10.38 -34.73
C THR A 133 0.00 11.68 -35.38
N ARG A 134 0.03 12.80 -34.64
CA ARG A 134 -0.28 14.14 -35.15
C ARG A 134 0.63 14.52 -36.32
N LYS A 135 1.93 14.24 -36.22
CA LYS A 135 2.90 14.46 -37.31
C LYS A 135 2.57 13.61 -38.55
N LYS A 136 2.41 12.29 -38.36
CA LYS A 136 2.10 11.35 -39.46
C LYS A 136 0.77 11.67 -40.16
N LEU A 137 -0.25 12.04 -39.39
CA LEU A 137 -1.56 12.39 -39.92
C LEU A 137 -1.48 13.68 -40.73
N ARG A 138 -0.75 14.70 -40.24
CA ARG A 138 -0.50 15.94 -41.00
C ARG A 138 0.22 15.67 -42.32
N GLU A 139 1.31 14.89 -42.29
CA GLU A 139 2.05 14.52 -43.50
C GLU A 139 1.16 13.76 -44.50
N ALA A 140 0.35 12.82 -44.02
CA ALA A 140 -0.60 12.08 -44.86
C ALA A 140 -1.72 12.96 -45.42
N PHE A 141 -2.24 13.90 -44.62
CA PHE A 141 -3.29 14.83 -45.04
C PHE A 141 -2.78 15.80 -46.11
N GLU A 142 -1.58 16.36 -45.95
CA GLU A 142 -0.97 17.23 -46.96
C GLU A 142 -0.71 16.48 -48.27
N ALA A 143 -0.20 15.24 -48.19
CA ALA A 143 -0.05 14.40 -49.37
C ALA A 143 -1.41 14.13 -50.05
N LEU A 144 -2.45 13.84 -49.27
CA LEU A 144 -3.82 13.62 -49.76
C LEU A 144 -4.39 14.87 -50.42
N LYS A 145 -4.20 16.03 -49.81
CA LYS A 145 -4.65 17.33 -50.32
C LYS A 145 -4.06 17.62 -51.70
N VAL A 146 -2.75 17.43 -51.87
CA VAL A 146 -2.06 17.64 -53.16
C VAL A 146 -2.58 16.65 -54.20
N LYS A 147 -2.61 15.36 -53.90
CA LYS A 147 -3.03 14.33 -54.87
C LYS A 147 -4.51 14.40 -55.21
N PHE A 148 -5.36 14.76 -54.26
CA PHE A 148 -6.77 14.97 -54.51
C PHE A 148 -7.00 16.09 -55.54
N SER A 149 -6.29 17.23 -55.40
CA SER A 149 -6.40 18.32 -56.38
C SER A 149 -5.96 17.90 -57.79
N GLU A 150 -4.85 17.16 -57.91
CA GLU A 150 -4.35 16.66 -59.20
C GLU A 150 -5.34 15.69 -59.87
N VAL A 151 -5.83 14.71 -59.11
CA VAL A 151 -6.76 13.69 -59.60
C VAL A 151 -8.12 14.30 -59.95
N PHE A 152 -8.60 15.26 -59.16
CA PHE A 152 -9.84 15.96 -59.43
C PHE A 152 -9.80 16.69 -60.78
N ILE A 153 -8.74 17.46 -61.04
CA ILE A 153 -8.57 18.17 -62.32
C ILE A 153 -8.56 17.18 -63.49
N THR A 154 -7.88 16.04 -63.32
CA THR A 154 -7.78 14.99 -64.33
C THR A 154 -9.14 14.35 -64.64
N LEU A 155 -9.94 14.04 -63.62
CA LEU A 155 -11.24 13.40 -63.79
C LEU A 155 -12.34 14.33 -64.31
N PHE A 156 -12.30 15.61 -63.94
CA PHE A 156 -13.28 16.61 -64.37
C PHE A 156 -12.87 17.38 -65.64
N GLY A 157 -11.64 17.19 -66.14
CA GLY A 157 -11.12 17.91 -67.31
C GLY A 157 -10.88 19.41 -67.06
N GLY A 158 -10.73 19.80 -65.79
CA GLY A 158 -10.61 21.19 -65.37
C GLY A 158 -11.22 21.43 -63.98
N GLY A 159 -11.23 22.69 -63.53
CA GLY A 159 -11.73 23.08 -62.21
C GLY A 159 -10.66 23.04 -61.11
N ARG A 160 -11.09 23.09 -59.84
CA ARG A 160 -10.21 23.03 -58.66
C ARG A 160 -10.95 22.38 -57.49
N ALA A 161 -10.27 21.58 -56.69
CA ALA A 161 -10.81 21.09 -55.43
C ALA A 161 -9.75 21.12 -54.33
N GLU A 162 -10.19 21.28 -53.09
CA GLU A 162 -9.33 21.42 -51.92
C GLU A 162 -9.94 20.74 -50.69
N LEU A 163 -9.08 20.14 -49.88
CA LEU A 163 -9.43 19.62 -48.56
C LEU A 163 -9.01 20.65 -47.50
N ILE A 164 -9.93 20.93 -46.57
CA ILE A 164 -9.73 21.91 -45.50
C ILE A 164 -10.01 21.24 -44.16
N LEU A 165 -9.16 21.47 -43.16
CA LEU A 165 -9.41 21.02 -41.80
C LEU A 165 -10.35 22.02 -41.11
N THR A 166 -11.38 21.53 -40.41
CA THR A 166 -12.27 22.41 -39.64
C THR A 166 -11.55 23.09 -38.47
N ASP A 167 -10.53 22.45 -37.90
CA ASP A 167 -9.62 23.00 -36.89
C ASP A 167 -8.18 22.52 -37.12
N GLU A 168 -7.31 23.43 -37.51
CA GLU A 168 -5.88 23.16 -37.76
C GLU A 168 -5.10 22.85 -36.46
N ASN A 169 -5.61 23.29 -35.31
CA ASN A 169 -4.96 23.11 -34.01
C ASN A 169 -5.23 21.73 -33.40
N ASN A 170 -6.30 21.06 -33.80
CA ASN A 170 -6.68 19.74 -33.28
C ASN A 170 -6.90 18.69 -34.38
N ILE A 171 -5.80 18.33 -35.07
CA ILE A 171 -5.86 17.40 -36.20
C ILE A 171 -6.37 15.98 -35.86
N LEU A 172 -6.37 15.58 -34.58
CA LEU A 172 -6.81 14.25 -34.16
C LEU A 172 -8.34 14.15 -34.04
N GLU A 173 -9.03 15.27 -33.78
CA GLU A 173 -10.48 15.33 -33.57
C GLU A 173 -11.21 16.21 -34.59
N THR A 174 -10.46 16.92 -35.44
CA THR A 174 -11.04 17.78 -36.49
C THR A 174 -11.77 16.99 -37.56
N GLY A 175 -12.85 17.57 -38.09
CA GLY A 175 -13.44 17.17 -39.36
C GLY A 175 -12.62 17.63 -40.56
N ILE A 176 -12.99 17.11 -41.72
CA ILE A 176 -12.45 17.49 -43.03
C ILE A 176 -13.60 18.02 -43.88
N ASP A 177 -13.48 19.27 -44.31
CA ASP A 177 -14.36 19.89 -45.30
C ASP A 177 -13.79 19.72 -46.71
N ILE A 178 -14.69 19.41 -47.64
CA ILE A 178 -14.36 19.24 -49.06
C ILE A 178 -15.00 20.40 -49.82
N ILE A 179 -14.16 21.22 -50.43
CA ILE A 179 -14.58 22.32 -51.28
C ILE A 179 -14.15 22.03 -52.71
N ALA A 180 -15.08 22.11 -53.65
CA ALA A 180 -14.80 21.84 -55.05
C ALA A 180 -15.44 22.86 -55.99
N GLN A 181 -14.78 23.05 -57.12
CA GLN A 181 -15.18 23.90 -58.23
C GLN A 181 -15.08 23.07 -59.52
N PRO A 182 -16.18 22.41 -59.93
CA PRO A 182 -16.29 21.78 -61.24
C PRO A 182 -16.17 22.83 -62.37
N PRO A 183 -15.81 22.42 -63.61
CA PRO A 183 -15.69 23.33 -64.74
C PRO A 183 -17.01 24.09 -64.99
N GLY A 184 -16.92 25.42 -65.09
CA GLY A 184 -18.08 26.29 -65.32
C GLY A 184 -18.93 26.62 -64.08
N LYS A 185 -18.58 26.13 -62.88
CA LYS A 185 -19.26 26.45 -61.62
C LYS A 185 -18.39 27.29 -60.68
N LYS A 186 -19.02 27.89 -59.67
CA LYS A 186 -18.34 28.53 -58.53
C LYS A 186 -17.86 27.49 -57.53
N LEU A 187 -16.91 27.88 -56.68
CA LEU A 187 -16.38 27.10 -55.56
C LEU A 187 -17.48 26.89 -54.49
N GLN A 188 -17.78 25.64 -54.13
CA GLN A 188 -18.86 25.30 -53.17
C GLN A 188 -18.48 24.08 -52.35
N ASN A 189 -19.13 23.91 -51.19
CA ASN A 189 -19.01 22.70 -50.37
C ASN A 189 -19.60 21.49 -51.10
N ILE A 190 -19.01 20.30 -50.91
CA ILE A 190 -19.46 19.05 -51.54
C ILE A 190 -20.96 18.78 -51.37
N THR A 191 -21.56 19.19 -50.25
CA THR A 191 -22.99 19.04 -49.95
C THR A 191 -23.91 19.76 -50.95
N LEU A 192 -23.43 20.82 -51.61
CA LEU A 192 -24.20 21.63 -52.56
C LEU A 192 -24.03 21.18 -54.03
N LEU A 193 -23.14 20.22 -54.29
CA LEU A 193 -22.91 19.70 -55.64
C LEU A 193 -24.04 18.79 -56.12
N SER A 194 -24.17 18.62 -57.44
CA SER A 194 -25.09 17.63 -58.01
C SER A 194 -24.68 16.20 -57.63
N SER A 195 -25.61 15.25 -57.62
CA SER A 195 -25.29 13.86 -57.24
C SER A 195 -24.20 13.23 -58.12
N GLY A 196 -24.16 13.58 -59.42
CA GLY A 196 -23.09 13.19 -60.36
C GLY A 196 -21.71 13.71 -59.94
N GLU A 197 -21.63 15.02 -59.66
CA GLU A 197 -20.40 15.68 -59.23
C GLU A 197 -19.94 15.19 -57.85
N LYS A 198 -20.87 14.93 -56.92
CA LYS A 198 -20.57 14.34 -55.61
C LYS A 198 -19.90 12.97 -55.75
N ALA A 199 -20.46 12.10 -56.59
CA ALA A 199 -19.91 10.77 -56.81
C ALA A 199 -18.50 10.83 -57.43
N LEU A 200 -18.30 11.68 -58.44
CA LEU A 200 -17.00 11.82 -59.10
C LEU A 200 -15.95 12.49 -58.19
N THR A 201 -16.38 13.43 -57.33
CA THR A 201 -15.51 14.03 -56.30
C THR A 201 -15.09 12.99 -55.26
N ALA A 202 -16.02 12.14 -54.79
CA ALA A 202 -15.70 11.04 -53.87
C ALA A 202 -14.73 10.03 -54.51
N LEU A 203 -14.93 9.72 -55.79
CA LEU A 203 -14.03 8.85 -56.55
C LEU A 203 -12.63 9.46 -56.70
N SER A 204 -12.54 10.78 -56.86
CA SER A 204 -11.26 11.50 -56.89
C SER A 204 -10.48 11.38 -55.58
N ILE A 205 -11.16 11.46 -54.43
CA ILE A 205 -10.54 11.25 -53.11
C ILE A 205 -10.06 9.80 -52.97
N LEU A 206 -10.87 8.84 -53.39
CA LEU A 206 -10.52 7.42 -53.34
C LEU A 206 -9.25 7.13 -54.15
N PHE A 207 -9.19 7.61 -55.40
CA PHE A 207 -8.01 7.43 -56.26
C PHE A 207 -6.79 8.18 -55.73
N ALA A 208 -6.96 9.38 -55.20
CA ALA A 208 -5.86 10.10 -54.54
C ALA A 208 -5.28 9.29 -53.36
N GLY A 209 -6.14 8.64 -52.57
CA GLY A 209 -5.72 7.72 -51.50
C GLY A 209 -4.89 6.54 -52.04
N PHE A 210 -5.33 5.90 -53.13
CA PHE A 210 -4.58 4.80 -53.75
C PHE A 210 -3.22 5.21 -54.32
N LEU A 211 -3.08 6.44 -54.83
CA LEU A 211 -1.80 6.94 -55.33
C LEU A 211 -0.80 7.21 -54.20
N ILE A 212 -1.26 7.47 -52.98
CA ILE A 212 -0.40 7.75 -51.82
C ILE A 212 -0.01 6.45 -51.13
N LYS A 213 -0.96 5.53 -50.95
CA LYS A 213 -0.72 4.19 -50.41
C LYS A 213 -1.40 3.16 -51.31
N PRO A 214 -0.66 2.55 -52.26
CA PRO A 214 -1.22 1.54 -53.12
C PRO A 214 -1.64 0.33 -52.27
N THR A 215 -2.95 0.06 -52.27
CA THR A 215 -3.51 -1.09 -51.57
C THR A 215 -3.55 -2.26 -52.55
N PRO A 216 -3.10 -3.48 -52.17
CA PRO A 216 -2.90 -4.59 -53.12
C PRO A 216 -4.20 -5.14 -53.74
N LEU A 217 -5.38 -4.81 -53.19
CA LEU A 217 -6.67 -5.20 -53.73
C LEU A 217 -7.74 -4.16 -53.36
N CYS A 218 -8.48 -3.67 -54.34
CA CYS A 218 -9.72 -2.89 -54.12
C CYS A 218 -10.84 -3.52 -54.96
N ILE A 219 -11.92 -3.97 -54.31
CA ILE A 219 -13.13 -4.45 -54.96
C ILE A 219 -14.18 -3.36 -54.83
N LEU A 220 -14.58 -2.76 -55.94
CA LEU A 220 -15.67 -1.79 -56.00
C LEU A 220 -16.96 -2.54 -56.32
N ASP A 221 -17.86 -2.70 -55.34
CA ASP A 221 -19.19 -3.27 -55.58
C ASP A 221 -20.14 -2.17 -56.09
N ALA A 222 -20.50 -2.24 -57.37
CA ALA A 222 -21.41 -1.32 -58.02
C ALA A 222 -22.87 -1.66 -57.70
N ARG A 223 -23.28 -1.50 -56.43
CA ARG A 223 -24.70 -1.55 -56.02
C ARG A 223 -25.36 -0.18 -55.90
N SER A 224 -24.76 0.85 -56.48
CA SER A 224 -25.41 2.15 -56.66
C SER A 224 -25.66 2.38 -58.14
N SER A 225 -26.90 2.69 -58.49
CA SER A 225 -27.42 2.90 -59.85
C SER A 225 -26.80 4.12 -60.55
N PHE A 226 -25.50 4.07 -60.83
CA PHE A 226 -24.79 5.07 -61.62
C PHE A 226 -24.64 4.55 -63.05
N VAL A 227 -25.49 5.05 -63.95
CA VAL A 227 -25.32 4.86 -65.39
C VAL A 227 -24.14 5.73 -65.81
N PHE A 228 -23.01 5.08 -66.10
CA PHE A 228 -21.91 5.70 -66.83
C PHE A 228 -22.37 5.80 -68.29
N ASP A 229 -22.80 6.99 -68.73
CA ASP A 229 -23.05 7.21 -70.16
C ASP A 229 -21.69 7.24 -70.88
N SER A 230 -21.56 6.29 -71.79
CA SER A 230 -20.39 6.00 -72.62
C SER A 230 -20.21 7.06 -73.70
N SER A 231 -19.72 8.24 -73.34
CA SER A 231 -19.27 9.20 -74.36
C SER A 231 -18.29 10.24 -73.79
N SER A 232 -17.07 9.81 -73.41
CA SER A 232 -15.84 10.64 -73.46
C SER A 232 -14.57 9.96 -72.90
N LEU A 233 -14.48 8.62 -72.89
CA LEU A 233 -13.19 7.94 -72.69
C LEU A 233 -12.47 7.82 -74.04
N ARG A 234 -11.85 8.92 -74.49
CA ARG A 234 -10.68 8.84 -75.36
C ARG A 234 -9.45 8.83 -74.45
N CYS A 235 -8.97 7.64 -74.12
CA CYS A 235 -7.56 7.48 -73.79
C CYS A 235 -6.76 7.68 -75.08
N SER A 236 -5.92 8.72 -75.10
CA SER A 236 -4.70 8.77 -75.91
C SER A 236 -3.53 8.65 -74.94
#